data_AF-A0A7C2ZB97-F1
#
_entry.id   AF-A0A7C2ZB97-F1
#
_cell.length_a   1.000
_cell.length_b   1.000
_cell.length_c   1.000
_cell.angle_alpha   90.00
_cell.angle_beta   90.00
_cell.angle_gamma   90.00
#
_symmetry.space_group_name_H-M   'P 1'
#
loop_
_entity.id
_entity.type
_entity.pdbx_description
1 polymer ?
#
loop_
_entity_poly.entity_id
_entity_poly.type
_entity_poly.pdbx_seq_one_letter_code
_entity_poly.pdbx_strand_id
1 'polypeptide(L)'
;MCAGRRRFRFNKYMFPFIDCVIRIYADSGGPIPIKSIIECMKERHGIRGVRNIYEGRDAAVDNGYITEVHVTPKRYYYVPTLIGTIDTGIYQALAKTLSSSVKSSPETMYTFIRFMRFMVFWDSLRKYDNVPWIMDFNKVYYYKCNMCLGQSNCPRNLIDSCNMIEEVIKSLRDELFYGAVIAKAIAGVEVRGLKPMQLGNVFAKTIIIASKYAEKFIAPSDSADVYSIYRKISNEVEDQQLLKAMEHVHRRLDAMVNKAAIYLTNRLVGNLMSSLSKPLTNATVNSEGKQHRLER
;
A
#
# COMPACT_ATOMS: atom_id res chain seq x y z
N MET A 1 -1.09 -17.73 35.37
CA MET A 1 -2.11 -16.97 34.61
C MET A 1 -2.20 -17.55 33.21
N CYS A 2 -3.36 -18.09 32.84
CA CYS A 2 -3.53 -18.94 31.66
C CYS A 2 -3.29 -18.16 30.35
N ALA A 3 -2.25 -18.55 29.62
CA ALA A 3 -2.07 -18.21 28.20
C ALA A 3 -3.14 -18.96 27.39
N GLY A 4 -4.36 -18.42 27.37
CA GLY A 4 -5.41 -18.89 26.47
C GLY A 4 -4.94 -18.72 25.03
N ARG A 5 -4.95 -19.80 24.26
CA ARG A 5 -4.66 -19.82 22.81
C ARG A 5 -5.35 -18.62 22.15
N ARG A 6 -4.59 -17.62 21.68
CA ARG A 6 -5.11 -16.51 20.87
C ARG A 6 -5.67 -17.11 19.58
N ARG A 7 -6.97 -17.41 19.55
CA ARG A 7 -7.67 -17.78 18.34
C ARG A 7 -7.88 -16.50 17.54
N PHE A 8 -7.26 -16.40 16.38
CA PHE A 8 -7.58 -15.37 15.38
C PHE A 8 -9.10 -15.37 15.16
N ARG A 9 -9.78 -14.30 15.59
CA ARG A 9 -11.23 -14.22 15.55
C ARG A 9 -11.66 -13.39 14.35
N PHE A 10 -11.72 -14.01 13.18
CA PHE A 10 -12.29 -13.35 12.01
C PHE A 10 -13.81 -13.34 12.12
N ASN A 11 -14.42 -12.16 12.02
CA ASN A 11 -15.86 -12.00 11.97
C ASN A 11 -16.23 -10.89 10.98
N LYS A 12 -17.50 -10.86 10.57
CA LYS A 12 -18.02 -9.90 9.58
C LYS A 12 -18.02 -8.43 10.05
N TYR A 13 -17.79 -8.17 11.34
CA TYR A 13 -17.80 -6.82 11.94
C TYR A 13 -16.40 -6.20 12.05
N MET A 14 -15.35 -7.01 11.94
CA MET A 14 -13.96 -6.60 12.15
C MET A 14 -13.50 -5.54 11.14
N PHE A 15 -13.59 -5.80 9.83
CA PHE A 15 -13.14 -4.84 8.82
C PHE A 15 -13.98 -3.55 8.75
N PRO A 16 -15.32 -3.59 8.91
CA PRO A 16 -16.10 -2.38 9.13
C PRO A 16 -15.60 -1.52 10.29
N PHE A 17 -15.23 -2.16 11.42
CA PHE A 17 -14.68 -1.45 12.57
C PHE A 17 -13.35 -0.78 12.23
N ILE A 18 -12.43 -1.51 11.58
CA ILE A 18 -11.12 -0.97 11.18
C ILE A 18 -11.26 0.17 10.16
N ASP A 19 -12.17 0.07 9.19
CA ASP A 19 -12.46 1.15 8.23
C ASP A 19 -12.85 2.45 8.94
N CYS A 20 -13.76 2.37 9.92
CA CYS A 20 -14.14 3.52 10.72
C CYS A 20 -12.96 4.11 11.49
N VAL A 21 -12.12 3.27 12.09
CA VAL A 21 -10.92 3.73 12.80
C VAL A 21 -9.96 4.45 11.85
N ILE A 22 -9.69 3.90 10.66
CA ILE A 22 -8.79 4.51 9.66
C ILE A 22 -9.28 5.89 9.25
N ARG A 23 -10.57 6.02 8.90
CA ARG A 23 -11.14 7.28 8.39
C ARG A 23 -11.11 8.38 9.44
N ILE A 24 -11.64 8.08 10.63
CA ILE A 24 -11.67 9.06 11.71
C ILE A 24 -10.24 9.43 12.14
N TYR A 25 -9.31 8.47 12.15
CA TYR A 25 -7.90 8.73 12.47
C TYR A 25 -7.24 9.67 11.45
N ALA A 26 -7.46 9.44 10.16
CA ALA A 26 -6.95 10.30 9.10
C ALA A 26 -7.46 11.75 9.21
N ASP A 27 -8.75 11.92 9.57
CA ASP A 27 -9.41 13.22 9.66
C ASP A 27 -9.06 13.98 10.95
N SER A 28 -9.07 13.28 12.09
CA SER A 28 -8.89 13.91 13.42
C SER A 28 -7.43 14.10 13.83
N GLY A 29 -6.50 13.38 13.21
CA GLY A 29 -5.08 13.51 13.48
C GLY A 29 -4.58 12.86 14.77
N GLY A 30 -5.40 12.07 15.48
CA GLY A 30 -5.02 11.47 16.76
C GLY A 30 -5.80 10.20 17.11
N PRO A 31 -5.49 9.55 18.25
CA PRO A 31 -6.19 8.34 18.71
C PRO A 31 -7.70 8.53 18.84
N ILE A 32 -8.48 7.50 18.52
CA ILE A 32 -9.94 7.61 18.35
C ILE A 32 -10.71 7.02 19.55
N PRO A 33 -11.68 7.72 20.14
CA PRO A 33 -12.54 7.14 21.17
C PRO A 33 -13.56 6.15 20.57
N ILE A 34 -13.94 5.12 21.35
CA ILE A 34 -14.94 4.12 20.91
C ILE A 34 -16.27 4.73 20.47
N LYS A 35 -16.67 5.86 21.09
CA LYS A 35 -17.92 6.55 20.78
C LYS A 35 -18.00 6.96 19.31
N SER A 36 -16.94 7.58 18.78
CA SER A 36 -16.88 8.02 17.38
C SER A 36 -16.90 6.82 16.42
N ILE A 37 -16.28 5.70 16.80
CA ILE A 37 -16.29 4.47 16.00
C ILE A 37 -17.70 3.86 15.99
N ILE A 38 -18.42 3.87 17.11
CA ILE A 38 -19.81 3.40 17.20
C ILE A 38 -20.73 4.22 16.28
N GLU A 39 -20.57 5.55 16.26
CA GLU A 39 -21.32 6.42 15.33
C GLU A 39 -21.03 6.06 13.88
N CYS A 40 -19.75 5.98 13.49
CA CYS A 40 -19.38 5.58 12.13
C CYS A 40 -19.90 4.19 11.75
N MET A 41 -19.84 3.20 12.66
CA MET A 41 -20.35 1.85 12.40
C MET A 41 -21.87 1.84 12.14
N LYS A 42 -22.62 2.69 12.85
CA LYS A 42 -24.06 2.83 12.66
C LYS A 42 -24.40 3.51 11.35
N GLU A 43 -23.73 4.61 11.04
CA GLU A 43 -24.05 5.48 9.90
C GLU A 43 -23.55 4.90 8.58
N ARG A 44 -22.31 4.41 8.56
CA ARG A 44 -21.63 3.98 7.33
C ARG A 44 -21.88 2.52 6.99
N HIS A 45 -21.94 1.67 8.01
CA HIS A 45 -22.04 0.21 7.84
C HIS A 45 -23.40 -0.37 8.26
N GLY A 46 -24.31 0.47 8.79
CA GLY A 46 -25.62 0.02 9.26
C GLY A 46 -25.57 -0.90 10.49
N ILE A 47 -24.41 -1.04 11.16
CA ILE A 47 -24.22 -1.95 12.27
C ILE A 47 -24.64 -1.25 13.57
N ARG A 48 -25.87 -1.51 14.02
CA ARG A 48 -26.45 -0.85 15.22
C ARG A 48 -26.27 -1.63 16.52
N GLY A 49 -26.06 -2.95 16.43
CA GLY A 49 -25.92 -3.81 17.60
C GLY A 49 -24.62 -3.54 18.35
N VAL A 50 -24.72 -3.01 19.58
CA VAL A 50 -23.55 -2.67 20.41
C VAL A 50 -22.61 -3.86 20.62
N ARG A 51 -23.18 -5.04 20.89
CA ARG A 51 -22.41 -6.29 21.00
C ARG A 51 -21.61 -6.61 19.73
N ASN A 52 -22.22 -6.44 18.55
CA ASN A 52 -21.56 -6.71 17.27
C ASN A 52 -20.38 -5.74 17.03
N ILE A 53 -20.53 -4.48 17.44
CA ILE A 53 -19.45 -3.48 17.33
C ILE A 53 -18.28 -3.87 18.23
N TYR A 54 -18.54 -4.27 19.48
CA TYR A 54 -17.51 -4.75 20.40
C TYR A 54 -16.87 -6.06 19.93
N GLU A 55 -17.64 -6.98 19.34
CA GLU A 55 -17.08 -8.19 18.71
C GLU A 55 -16.15 -7.84 17.53
N GLY A 56 -16.47 -6.80 16.74
CA GLY A 56 -15.60 -6.28 15.69
C GLY A 56 -14.32 -5.63 16.24
N ARG A 57 -14.45 -4.86 17.32
CA ARG A 57 -13.31 -4.27 18.05
C ARG A 57 -12.35 -5.34 18.55
N ASP A 58 -12.86 -6.29 19.33
CA ASP A 58 -12.06 -7.32 19.99
C ASP A 58 -11.30 -8.13 18.93
N ALA A 59 -11.98 -8.50 17.85
CA ALA A 59 -11.34 -9.12 16.69
C ALA A 59 -10.24 -8.25 16.09
N ALA A 60 -10.48 -6.95 15.86
CA ALA A 60 -9.49 -6.07 15.24
C ALA A 60 -8.24 -5.88 16.11
N VAL A 61 -8.41 -5.82 17.43
CA VAL A 61 -7.31 -5.71 18.40
C VAL A 61 -6.55 -7.04 18.52
N ASP A 62 -7.26 -8.15 18.69
CA ASP A 62 -6.65 -9.49 18.82
C ASP A 62 -5.84 -9.90 17.59
N ASN A 63 -6.30 -9.49 16.40
CA ASN A 63 -5.60 -9.73 15.13
C ASN A 63 -4.48 -8.71 14.85
N GLY A 64 -4.27 -7.72 15.73
CA GLY A 64 -3.20 -6.72 15.58
C GLY A 64 -3.45 -5.70 14.47
N TYR A 65 -4.69 -5.53 14.01
CA TYR A 65 -5.03 -4.52 13.02
C TYR A 65 -5.25 -3.14 13.64
N ILE A 66 -5.56 -3.10 14.93
CA ILE A 66 -5.72 -1.90 15.72
C ILE A 66 -4.91 -2.03 17.01
N THR A 67 -4.32 -0.92 17.43
CA THR A 67 -3.67 -0.79 18.74
C THR A 67 -4.57 -0.01 19.68
N GLU A 68 -4.73 -0.51 20.90
CA GLU A 68 -5.35 0.24 21.99
C GLU A 68 -4.31 1.12 22.69
N VAL A 69 -4.62 2.40 22.81
CA VAL A 69 -3.81 3.42 23.48
C VAL A 69 -4.50 3.88 24.75
N HIS A 70 -3.83 3.73 25.88
CA HIS A 70 -4.33 4.22 27.16
C HIS A 70 -4.25 5.74 27.22
N VAL A 71 -5.40 6.41 27.29
CA VAL A 71 -5.47 7.86 27.52
C VAL A 71 -5.64 8.15 29.00
N THR A 72 -6.39 7.28 29.70
CA THR A 72 -6.47 7.25 31.17
C THR A 72 -6.50 5.80 31.65
N PRO A 73 -6.33 5.52 32.96
CA PRO A 73 -6.40 4.15 33.48
C PRO A 73 -7.70 3.40 33.15
N LYS A 74 -8.78 4.13 32.80
CA LYS A 74 -10.10 3.57 32.50
C LYS A 74 -10.56 3.80 31.06
N ARG A 75 -9.75 4.43 30.19
CA ARG A 75 -10.15 4.79 28.82
C ARG A 75 -9.10 4.42 27.79
N TYR A 76 -9.54 3.65 26.81
CA TYR A 76 -8.78 3.20 25.66
C TYR A 76 -9.24 3.94 24.42
N TYR A 77 -8.28 4.45 23.67
CA TYR A 77 -8.49 5.00 22.33
C TYR A 77 -7.83 4.07 21.32
N TYR A 78 -8.24 4.16 20.06
CA TYR A 78 -7.86 3.20 19.03
C TYR A 78 -7.04 3.89 17.97
N VAL A 79 -5.95 3.24 17.58
CA VAL A 79 -5.08 3.68 16.49
C VAL A 79 -4.98 2.55 15.47
N PRO A 80 -5.22 2.80 14.18
CA PRO A 80 -5.05 1.79 13.14
C PRO A 80 -3.57 1.46 12.96
N THR A 81 -3.26 0.18 12.79
CA THR A 81 -1.92 -0.26 12.36
C THR A 81 -1.79 -0.16 10.85
N LEU A 82 -0.57 -0.03 10.34
CA LEU A 82 -0.32 0.03 8.90
C LEU A 82 -0.80 -1.22 8.15
N ILE A 83 -0.60 -2.42 8.73
CA ILE A 83 -1.10 -3.66 8.12
C ILE A 83 -2.64 -3.73 8.16
N GLY A 84 -3.25 -3.30 9.27
CA GLY A 84 -4.71 -3.17 9.36
C GLY A 84 -5.27 -2.21 8.32
N THR A 85 -4.56 -1.11 8.04
CA THR A 85 -4.90 -0.18 6.97
C THR A 85 -4.88 -0.84 5.59
N ILE A 86 -3.80 -1.54 5.26
CA ILE A 86 -3.64 -2.21 3.96
C ILE A 86 -4.72 -3.28 3.78
N ASP A 87 -4.91 -4.15 4.76
CA ASP A 87 -5.86 -5.26 4.65
C ASP A 87 -7.30 -4.82 4.61
N THR A 88 -7.64 -3.75 5.31
CA THR A 88 -8.97 -3.16 5.22
C THR A 88 -9.19 -2.57 3.83
N GLY A 89 -8.16 -1.98 3.22
CA GLY A 89 -8.24 -1.49 1.84
C GLY A 89 -8.47 -2.62 0.84
N ILE A 90 -7.76 -3.73 1.02
CA ILE A 90 -7.95 -4.96 0.24
C ILE A 90 -9.36 -5.52 0.45
N TYR A 91 -9.81 -5.62 1.71
CA TYR A 91 -11.14 -6.08 2.06
C TYR A 91 -12.22 -5.23 1.39
N GLN A 92 -12.08 -3.91 1.36
CA GLN A 92 -13.07 -3.04 0.70
C GLN A 92 -13.15 -3.27 -0.79
N ALA A 93 -12.01 -3.42 -1.46
CA ALA A 93 -11.97 -3.76 -2.88
C ALA A 93 -12.67 -5.09 -3.13
N LEU A 94 -12.32 -6.13 -2.37
CA LEU A 94 -12.90 -7.47 -2.48
C LEU A 94 -14.40 -7.47 -2.17
N ALA A 95 -14.83 -6.84 -1.07
CA ALA A 95 -16.23 -6.78 -0.67
C ALA A 95 -17.07 -6.08 -1.73
N LYS A 96 -16.57 -5.00 -2.33
CA LYS A 96 -17.25 -4.31 -3.44
C LYS A 96 -17.42 -5.23 -4.65
N THR A 97 -16.39 -5.97 -5.05
CA THR A 97 -16.43 -6.86 -6.22
C THR A 97 -17.22 -8.16 -5.96
N LEU A 98 -17.16 -8.70 -4.75
CA LEU A 98 -17.84 -9.95 -4.37
C LEU A 98 -19.30 -9.75 -3.98
N SER A 99 -19.65 -8.60 -3.39
CA SER A 99 -21.05 -8.32 -3.00
C SER A 99 -22.02 -8.29 -4.17
N SER A 100 -21.54 -8.06 -5.39
CA SER A 100 -22.33 -8.15 -6.62
C SER A 100 -22.50 -9.58 -7.14
N SER A 101 -21.75 -10.57 -6.62
CA SER A 101 -21.65 -11.90 -7.24
C SER A 101 -21.84 -13.09 -6.27
N VAL A 102 -21.26 -13.08 -5.06
CA VAL A 102 -21.26 -14.25 -4.15
C VAL A 102 -21.22 -13.84 -2.67
N LYS A 103 -22.07 -14.47 -1.83
CA LYS A 103 -21.94 -14.38 -0.36
C LYS A 103 -20.71 -15.18 0.11
N SER A 104 -19.67 -14.47 0.55
CA SER A 104 -18.42 -15.08 1.06
C SER A 104 -18.42 -15.20 2.58
N SER A 105 -17.93 -16.32 3.13
CA SER A 105 -17.69 -16.45 4.57
C SER A 105 -16.50 -15.57 5.03
N PRO A 106 -16.39 -15.22 6.32
CA PRO A 106 -15.25 -14.48 6.86
C PRO A 106 -13.89 -15.15 6.58
N GLU A 107 -13.83 -16.48 6.64
CA GLU A 107 -12.63 -17.27 6.40
C GLU A 107 -12.20 -17.20 4.93
N THR A 108 -13.16 -17.34 4.01
CA THR A 108 -12.91 -17.20 2.56
C THR A 108 -12.42 -15.80 2.23
N MET A 109 -13.06 -14.78 2.80
CA MET A 109 -12.62 -13.39 2.63
C MET A 109 -11.19 -13.17 3.13
N TYR A 110 -10.83 -13.75 4.27
CA TYR A 110 -9.47 -13.65 4.79
C TYR A 110 -8.44 -14.33 3.87
N THR A 111 -8.78 -15.48 3.29
CA THR A 111 -7.94 -16.14 2.28
C THR A 111 -7.73 -15.25 1.05
N PHE A 112 -8.79 -14.61 0.55
CA PHE A 112 -8.67 -13.65 -0.55
C PHE A 112 -7.81 -12.45 -0.19
N ILE A 113 -7.95 -11.90 1.02
CA ILE A 113 -7.09 -10.80 1.48
C ILE A 113 -5.62 -11.22 1.44
N ARG A 114 -5.28 -12.40 1.97
CA ARG A 114 -3.90 -12.93 1.94
C ARG A 114 -3.36 -13.07 0.52
N PHE A 115 -4.16 -13.61 -0.39
CA PHE A 115 -3.78 -13.71 -1.81
C PHE A 115 -3.57 -12.33 -2.44
N MET A 116 -4.49 -11.39 -2.19
CA MET A 116 -4.43 -10.03 -2.73
C MET A 116 -3.28 -9.21 -2.17
N ARG A 117 -2.82 -9.47 -0.94
CA ARG A 117 -1.60 -8.83 -0.40
C ARG A 117 -0.40 -9.02 -1.31
N PHE A 118 -0.23 -10.22 -1.88
CA PHE A 118 0.85 -10.49 -2.83
C PHE A 118 0.75 -9.60 -4.07
N MET A 119 -0.46 -9.43 -4.60
CA MET A 119 -0.72 -8.61 -5.79
C MET A 119 -0.49 -7.13 -5.52
N VAL A 120 -0.99 -6.65 -4.38
CA VAL A 120 -0.78 -5.27 -3.91
C VAL A 120 0.71 -5.00 -3.69
N PHE A 121 1.44 -5.95 -3.09
CA PHE A 121 2.89 -5.84 -2.89
C PHE A 121 3.65 -5.63 -4.21
N TRP A 122 3.37 -6.45 -5.22
CA TRP A 122 4.07 -6.34 -6.50
C TRP A 122 3.73 -5.09 -7.29
N ASP A 123 2.47 -4.66 -7.32
CA ASP A 123 2.10 -3.38 -7.96
C ASP A 123 2.72 -2.19 -7.23
N SER A 124 2.80 -2.26 -5.90
CA SER A 124 3.45 -1.25 -5.07
C SER A 124 4.97 -1.19 -5.31
N LEU A 125 5.63 -2.34 -5.51
CA LEU A 125 7.04 -2.39 -5.92
C LEU A 125 7.30 -1.81 -7.30
N ARG A 126 6.37 -1.95 -8.26
CA ARG A 126 6.52 -1.34 -9.58
C ARG A 126 6.56 0.19 -9.55
N LYS A 127 6.10 0.82 -8.46
CA LYS A 127 6.22 2.29 -8.30
C LYS A 127 7.66 2.78 -8.25
N TYR A 128 8.63 1.90 -7.98
CA TYR A 128 10.06 2.21 -8.11
C TYR A 128 10.49 2.50 -9.56
N ASP A 129 9.72 2.07 -10.55
CA ASP A 129 9.95 2.44 -11.95
C ASP A 129 9.78 3.94 -12.20
N ASN A 130 9.18 4.70 -11.27
CA ASN A 130 9.06 6.16 -11.34
C ASN A 130 10.37 6.88 -10.99
N VAL A 131 11.35 6.23 -10.37
CA VAL A 131 12.59 6.90 -9.91
C VAL A 131 13.35 7.57 -11.05
N PRO A 132 13.62 6.91 -12.20
CA PRO A 132 14.27 7.57 -13.35
C PRO A 132 13.48 8.77 -13.86
N TRP A 133 12.15 8.65 -13.97
CA TRP A 133 11.28 9.75 -14.40
C TRP A 133 11.35 10.94 -13.46
N ILE A 134 11.30 10.70 -12.14
CA ILE A 134 11.46 11.76 -11.13
C ILE A 134 12.82 12.44 -11.30
N MET A 135 13.90 11.70 -11.49
CA MET A 135 15.23 12.28 -11.69
C MET A 135 15.30 13.14 -12.96
N ASP A 136 14.76 12.65 -14.09
CA ASP A 136 14.81 13.36 -15.35
C ASP A 136 13.91 14.60 -15.35
N PHE A 137 12.70 14.53 -14.79
CA PHE A 137 11.86 15.70 -14.62
C PHE A 137 12.47 16.73 -13.66
N ASN A 138 13.13 16.31 -12.58
CA ASN A 138 13.84 17.24 -11.70
C ASN A 138 14.99 17.96 -12.43
N LYS A 139 15.74 17.27 -13.30
CA LYS A 139 16.76 17.94 -14.14
C LYS A 139 16.11 18.98 -15.04
N VAL A 140 15.04 18.62 -15.76
CA VAL A 140 14.33 19.55 -16.65
C VAL A 140 13.82 20.75 -15.88
N TYR A 141 13.19 20.53 -14.72
CA TYR A 141 12.71 21.60 -13.84
C TYR A 141 13.85 22.51 -13.37
N TYR A 142 14.95 21.93 -12.88
CA TYR A 142 16.11 22.73 -12.43
C TYR A 142 16.74 23.54 -13.56
N TYR A 143 16.95 22.94 -14.74
CA TYR A 143 17.57 23.64 -15.86
C TYR A 143 16.66 24.70 -16.49
N LYS A 144 15.34 24.47 -16.59
CA LYS A 144 14.43 25.39 -17.30
C LYS A 144 13.66 26.34 -16.39
N CYS A 145 13.28 25.90 -15.20
CA CYS A 145 12.33 26.60 -14.34
C CYS A 145 13.03 27.44 -13.26
N ASN A 146 14.07 26.90 -12.60
CA ASN A 146 14.78 27.66 -11.56
C ASN A 146 15.49 28.91 -12.10
N MET A 147 15.96 28.88 -13.35
CA MET A 147 16.55 30.09 -13.97
C MET A 147 15.52 31.19 -14.25
N CYS A 148 14.24 30.86 -14.32
CA CYS A 148 13.17 31.78 -14.73
C CYS A 148 12.38 32.33 -13.54
N LEU A 149 12.17 31.55 -12.48
CA LEU A 149 11.41 31.94 -11.28
C LEU A 149 12.08 33.05 -10.44
N GLY A 150 13.36 33.35 -10.70
CA GLY A 150 14.10 34.46 -10.08
C GLY A 150 14.17 35.74 -10.91
N GLN A 151 13.58 35.78 -12.11
CA GLN A 151 13.65 36.93 -13.01
C GLN A 151 12.26 37.53 -13.28
N SER A 152 12.18 38.87 -13.35
CA SER A 152 10.93 39.60 -13.54
C SER A 152 10.27 39.43 -14.91
N ASN A 153 10.98 38.88 -15.91
CA ASN A 153 10.52 38.74 -17.29
C ASN A 153 10.37 37.27 -17.75
N CYS A 154 9.92 36.38 -16.87
CA CYS A 154 9.68 34.99 -17.25
C CYS A 154 8.45 34.86 -18.18
N PRO A 155 8.58 34.26 -19.38
CA PRO A 155 7.45 34.05 -20.28
C PRO A 155 6.34 33.21 -19.63
N ARG A 156 5.06 33.62 -19.76
CA ARG A 156 3.92 32.92 -19.13
C ARG A 156 3.83 31.43 -19.52
N ASN A 157 4.06 31.11 -20.78
CA ASN A 157 4.07 29.73 -21.27
C ASN A 157 5.14 28.85 -20.59
N LEU A 158 6.27 29.45 -20.19
CA LEU A 158 7.32 28.76 -19.46
C LEU A 158 6.90 28.53 -18.00
N ILE A 159 6.25 29.51 -17.36
CA ILE A 159 5.67 29.37 -16.01
C ILE A 159 4.64 28.22 -15.97
N ASP A 160 3.71 28.18 -16.92
CA ASP A 160 2.69 27.13 -17.00
C ASP A 160 3.31 25.74 -17.18
N SER A 161 4.33 25.65 -18.04
CA SER A 161 5.08 24.40 -18.25
C SER A 161 5.80 23.95 -16.98
N CYS A 162 6.37 24.88 -16.21
CA CYS A 162 7.05 24.59 -14.96
C CYS A 162 6.10 24.10 -13.87
N ASN A 163 4.94 24.73 -13.73
CA ASN A 163 3.90 24.29 -12.80
C ASN A 163 3.41 22.88 -13.15
N MET A 164 3.20 22.59 -14.44
CA MET A 164 2.82 21.25 -14.90
C MET A 164 3.88 20.20 -14.55
N ILE A 165 5.16 20.50 -14.80
CA ILE A 165 6.26 19.59 -14.47
C ILE A 165 6.35 19.35 -12.95
N GLU A 166 6.18 20.39 -12.14
CA GLU A 166 6.18 20.28 -10.68
C GLU A 166 5.07 19.37 -10.17
N GLU A 167 3.85 19.53 -10.67
CA GLU A 167 2.72 18.67 -10.32
C GLU A 167 2.94 17.21 -10.76
N VAL A 168 3.55 16.98 -11.94
CA VAL A 168 3.94 15.64 -12.38
C VAL A 168 4.99 15.03 -11.45
N ILE A 169 6.03 15.78 -11.07
CA ILE A 169 7.07 15.30 -10.14
C ILE A 169 6.45 14.94 -8.79
N LYS A 170 5.57 15.80 -8.27
CA LYS A 170 4.86 15.60 -7.00
C LYS A 170 4.00 14.34 -7.05
N SER A 171 3.21 14.16 -8.11
CA SER A 171 2.40 12.97 -8.32
C SER A 171 3.25 11.69 -8.38
N LEU A 172 4.36 11.69 -9.11
CA LEU A 172 5.28 10.54 -9.19
C LEU A 172 5.95 10.23 -7.84
N ARG A 173 6.33 11.27 -7.08
CA ARG A 173 6.89 11.11 -5.73
C ARG A 173 5.86 10.54 -4.76
N ASP A 174 4.61 10.98 -4.83
CA ASP A 174 3.53 10.45 -4.01
C ASP A 174 3.26 8.97 -4.33
N GLU A 175 3.18 8.61 -5.62
CA GLU A 175 3.04 7.22 -6.07
C GLU A 175 4.20 6.35 -5.56
N LEU A 176 5.44 6.83 -5.68
CA LEU A 176 6.63 6.15 -5.17
C LEU A 176 6.58 5.99 -3.64
N PHE A 177 6.25 7.07 -2.92
CA PHE A 177 6.20 7.08 -1.46
C PHE A 177 5.18 6.08 -0.93
N TYR A 178 3.93 6.15 -1.39
CA TYR A 178 2.89 5.23 -0.92
C TYR A 178 3.13 3.80 -1.39
N GLY A 179 3.66 3.59 -2.61
CA GLY A 179 4.08 2.28 -3.08
C GLY A 179 5.18 1.68 -2.19
N ALA A 180 6.20 2.45 -1.83
CA ALA A 180 7.27 1.99 -0.94
C ALA A 180 6.75 1.65 0.46
N VAL A 181 5.85 2.47 1.02
CA VAL A 181 5.24 2.24 2.34
C VAL A 181 4.42 0.94 2.34
N ILE A 182 3.56 0.74 1.34
CA ILE A 182 2.73 -0.47 1.22
C ILE A 182 3.61 -1.70 1.05
N ALA A 183 4.58 -1.66 0.15
CA ALA A 183 5.48 -2.78 -0.11
C ALA A 183 6.28 -3.17 1.14
N LYS A 184 6.85 -2.19 1.85
CA LYS A 184 7.59 -2.42 3.11
C LYS A 184 6.71 -3.06 4.17
N ALA A 185 5.51 -2.53 4.39
CA ALA A 185 4.60 -3.06 5.38
C ALA A 185 4.18 -4.51 5.10
N ILE A 186 3.87 -4.86 3.85
CA ILE A 186 3.53 -6.23 3.47
C ILE A 186 4.74 -7.17 3.62
N ALA A 187 5.96 -6.69 3.34
CA ALA A 187 7.20 -7.43 3.59
C ALA A 187 7.57 -7.58 5.08
N GLY A 188 6.76 -7.04 6.00
CA GLY A 188 7.05 -7.07 7.44
C GLY A 188 8.14 -6.10 7.88
N VAL A 189 8.53 -5.16 7.01
CA VAL A 189 9.49 -4.10 7.33
C VAL A 189 8.75 -2.97 8.03
N GLU A 190 9.23 -2.61 9.23
CA GLU A 190 8.63 -1.54 10.01
C GLU A 190 8.72 -0.18 9.29
N VAL A 191 7.60 0.53 9.26
CA VAL A 191 7.51 1.90 8.74
C VAL A 191 7.08 2.82 9.88
N ARG A 192 7.92 3.80 10.21
CA ARG A 192 7.70 4.76 11.30
C ARG A 192 7.45 6.17 10.74
N GLY A 193 6.87 7.02 11.58
CA GLY A 193 6.73 8.46 11.28
C GLY A 193 5.64 8.82 10.28
N LEU A 194 4.72 7.90 9.95
CA LEU A 194 3.56 8.21 9.11
C LEU A 194 2.60 9.12 9.86
N LYS A 195 2.25 10.25 9.24
CA LYS A 195 1.18 11.13 9.71
C LYS A 195 -0.19 10.45 9.51
N PRO A 196 -1.19 10.76 10.34
CA PRO A 196 -2.53 10.18 10.21
C PRO A 196 -3.13 10.31 8.80
N MET A 197 -3.02 11.49 8.18
CA MET A 197 -3.47 11.71 6.80
C MET A 197 -2.73 10.82 5.78
N GLN A 198 -1.43 10.59 5.98
CA GLN A 198 -0.65 9.69 5.10
C GLN A 198 -1.14 8.24 5.23
N LEU A 199 -1.58 7.81 6.41
CA LEU A 199 -2.20 6.51 6.61
C LEU A 199 -3.54 6.40 5.85
N GLY A 200 -4.36 7.46 5.87
CA GLY A 200 -5.57 7.56 5.04
C GLY A 200 -5.26 7.46 3.54
N ASN A 201 -4.14 8.04 3.08
CA ASN A 201 -3.71 7.91 1.70
C ASN A 201 -3.19 6.49 1.37
N VAL A 202 -2.48 5.82 2.29
CA VAL A 202 -2.11 4.40 2.14
C VAL A 202 -3.36 3.54 1.96
N PHE A 203 -4.40 3.79 2.76
CA PHE A 203 -5.69 3.10 2.65
C PHE A 203 -6.30 3.28 1.26
N ALA A 204 -6.43 4.53 0.80
CA ALA A 204 -7.00 4.86 -0.50
C ALA A 204 -6.21 4.24 -1.66
N LYS A 205 -4.87 4.34 -1.64
CA LYS A 205 -4.00 3.74 -2.65
C LYS A 205 -4.12 2.22 -2.68
N THR A 206 -4.22 1.59 -1.50
CA THR A 206 -4.43 0.14 -1.41
C THR A 206 -5.76 -0.29 -2.02
N ILE A 207 -6.85 0.44 -1.78
CA ILE A 207 -8.16 0.17 -2.41
C ILE A 207 -8.04 0.23 -3.93
N ILE A 208 -7.38 1.25 -4.49
CA ILE A 208 -7.22 1.42 -5.93
C ILE A 208 -6.46 0.23 -6.54
N ILE A 209 -5.31 -0.12 -5.96
CA ILE A 209 -4.49 -1.23 -6.44
C ILE A 209 -5.26 -2.55 -6.32
N ALA A 210 -5.89 -2.81 -5.17
CA ALA A 210 -6.64 -4.03 -4.94
C ALA A 210 -7.86 -4.14 -5.87
N SER A 211 -8.58 -3.04 -6.13
CA SER A 211 -9.76 -3.05 -7.01
C SER A 211 -9.39 -3.45 -8.44
N LYS A 212 -8.28 -2.92 -8.98
CA LYS A 212 -7.74 -3.30 -10.30
C LYS A 212 -7.54 -4.81 -10.45
N TYR A 213 -7.15 -5.50 -9.38
CA TYR A 213 -6.95 -6.95 -9.41
C TYR A 213 -8.23 -7.71 -9.09
N ALA A 214 -9.02 -7.24 -8.12
CA ALA A 214 -10.30 -7.86 -7.77
C ALA A 214 -11.23 -7.93 -8.99
N GLU A 215 -11.36 -6.84 -9.75
CA GLU A 215 -12.12 -6.82 -11.01
C GLU A 215 -11.58 -7.85 -12.01
N LYS A 216 -10.26 -7.91 -12.22
CA LYS A 216 -9.65 -8.86 -13.18
C LYS A 216 -9.84 -10.34 -12.83
N PHE A 217 -9.84 -10.69 -11.53
CA PHE A 217 -9.87 -12.09 -11.10
C PHE A 217 -11.26 -12.59 -10.69
N ILE A 218 -12.10 -11.71 -10.14
CA ILE A 218 -13.36 -12.11 -9.48
C ILE A 218 -14.58 -11.71 -10.32
N ALA A 219 -14.53 -10.58 -11.01
CA ALA A 219 -15.60 -10.13 -11.89
C ALA A 219 -15.04 -9.86 -13.29
N PRO A 220 -14.66 -10.91 -14.05
CA PRO A 220 -14.13 -10.77 -15.40
C PRO A 220 -15.25 -10.29 -16.35
N SER A 221 -15.58 -9.01 -16.28
CA SER A 221 -16.35 -8.33 -17.32
C SER A 221 -15.44 -8.18 -18.54
N ASP A 222 -15.81 -8.87 -19.61
CA ASP A 222 -15.31 -8.75 -21.00
C ASP A 222 -13.88 -9.20 -21.33
N SER A 223 -13.23 -10.03 -20.52
CA SER A 223 -12.11 -10.84 -21.03
C SER A 223 -12.64 -12.19 -21.53
N ALA A 224 -12.84 -12.31 -22.84
CA ALA A 224 -13.21 -13.59 -23.49
C ALA A 224 -12.26 -14.74 -23.07
N ASP A 225 -10.99 -14.41 -22.82
CA ASP A 225 -9.97 -15.35 -22.34
C ASP A 225 -10.23 -15.82 -20.91
N VAL A 226 -10.54 -14.93 -19.97
CA VAL A 226 -10.80 -15.32 -18.57
C VAL A 226 -12.16 -16.01 -18.41
N TYR A 227 -13.18 -15.57 -19.15
CA TYR A 227 -14.51 -16.19 -19.12
C TYR A 227 -14.47 -17.62 -19.69
N SER A 228 -13.70 -17.89 -20.74
CA SER A 228 -13.53 -19.25 -21.28
C SER A 228 -12.78 -20.18 -20.34
N ILE A 229 -11.81 -19.65 -19.57
CA ILE A 229 -11.08 -20.40 -18.54
C ILE A 229 -11.97 -20.69 -17.33
N TYR A 230 -12.71 -19.69 -16.84
CA TYR A 230 -13.61 -19.84 -15.71
C TYR A 230 -14.76 -20.81 -16.02
N ARG A 231 -15.33 -20.75 -17.22
CA ARG A 231 -16.38 -21.67 -17.67
C ARG A 231 -15.90 -23.12 -17.81
N LYS A 232 -14.64 -23.33 -18.18
CA LYS A 232 -14.02 -24.68 -18.18
C LYS A 232 -13.83 -25.21 -16.76
N ILE A 233 -13.41 -24.37 -15.82
CA ILE A 233 -13.16 -24.76 -14.41
C ILE A 233 -14.47 -24.96 -13.65
N SER A 234 -15.45 -24.07 -13.83
CA SER A 234 -16.75 -24.13 -13.13
C SER A 234 -17.58 -25.34 -13.51
N ASN A 235 -17.34 -25.94 -14.68
CA ASN A 235 -18.09 -27.10 -15.15
C ASN A 235 -17.51 -28.44 -14.68
N GLU A 236 -16.36 -28.47 -13.99
CA GLU A 236 -15.64 -29.72 -13.70
C GLU A 236 -15.23 -30.00 -12.24
N VAL A 237 -15.56 -29.17 -11.23
CA VAL A 237 -14.73 -29.17 -10.01
C VAL A 237 -15.43 -29.17 -8.65
N GLU A 238 -15.21 -30.27 -7.90
CA GLU A 238 -15.24 -30.37 -6.42
C GLU A 238 -14.03 -29.65 -5.76
N ASP A 239 -14.20 -29.18 -4.52
CA ASP A 239 -13.29 -28.30 -3.73
C ASP A 239 -11.77 -28.56 -3.86
N GLN A 240 -11.32 -29.81 -4.07
CA GLN A 240 -9.89 -30.12 -4.24
C GLN A 240 -9.28 -29.60 -5.56
N GLN A 241 -10.05 -29.46 -6.65
CA GLN A 241 -9.47 -28.92 -7.89
C GLN A 241 -9.53 -27.39 -7.96
N LEU A 242 -10.37 -26.72 -7.14
CA LEU A 242 -10.32 -25.26 -6.96
C LEU A 242 -8.98 -24.85 -6.34
N LEU A 243 -8.50 -25.62 -5.35
CA LEU A 243 -7.17 -25.43 -4.75
C LEU A 243 -6.06 -25.58 -5.81
N LYS A 244 -6.12 -26.61 -6.68
CA LYS A 244 -5.16 -26.81 -7.77
C LYS A 244 -5.23 -25.72 -8.86
N ALA A 245 -6.42 -25.21 -9.15
CA ALA A 245 -6.61 -24.10 -10.07
C ALA A 245 -6.03 -22.80 -9.49
N MET A 246 -6.25 -22.54 -8.20
CA MET A 246 -5.61 -21.45 -7.48
C MET A 246 -4.09 -21.61 -7.45
N GLU A 247 -3.55 -22.82 -7.25
CA GLU A 247 -2.11 -23.10 -7.37
C GLU A 247 -1.57 -22.88 -8.79
N HIS A 248 -2.35 -23.15 -9.83
CA HIS A 248 -1.94 -22.90 -11.22
C HIS A 248 -1.92 -21.40 -11.53
N VAL A 249 -2.91 -20.65 -11.05
CA VAL A 249 -2.93 -19.18 -11.11
C VAL A 249 -1.77 -18.60 -10.31
N HIS A 250 -1.50 -19.15 -9.11
CA HIS A 250 -0.36 -18.78 -8.28
C HIS A 250 0.97 -19.04 -9.01
N ARG A 251 1.16 -20.21 -9.63
CA ARG A 251 2.36 -20.51 -10.44
C ARG A 251 2.55 -19.59 -11.63
N ARG A 252 1.47 -19.21 -12.32
CA ARG A 252 1.55 -18.22 -13.41
C ARG A 252 1.87 -16.82 -12.88
N LEU A 253 1.33 -16.45 -11.73
CA LEU A 253 1.66 -15.21 -11.05
C LEU A 253 3.10 -15.19 -10.58
N ASP A 254 3.60 -16.27 -10.00
CA ASP A 254 5.02 -16.45 -9.65
C ASP A 254 5.90 -16.36 -10.89
N ALA A 255 5.49 -16.90 -12.04
CA ALA A 255 6.25 -16.74 -13.29
C ALA A 255 6.28 -15.28 -13.78
N MET A 256 5.16 -14.55 -13.67
CA MET A 256 5.10 -13.12 -14.02
C MET A 256 5.87 -12.24 -13.03
N VAL A 257 5.83 -12.61 -11.76
CA VAL A 257 6.54 -11.98 -10.66
C VAL A 257 8.03 -12.22 -10.76
N ASN A 258 8.47 -13.45 -11.05
CA ASN A 258 9.87 -13.77 -11.28
C ASN A 258 10.40 -13.05 -12.51
N LYS A 259 9.60 -12.94 -13.58
CA LYS A 259 9.97 -12.07 -14.73
C LYS A 259 10.10 -10.60 -14.32
N ALA A 260 9.20 -10.10 -13.47
CA ALA A 260 9.26 -8.72 -12.97
C ALA A 260 10.43 -8.50 -11.99
N ALA A 261 10.75 -9.49 -11.15
CA ALA A 261 11.87 -9.47 -10.22
C ALA A 261 13.20 -9.54 -10.98
N ILE A 262 13.34 -10.44 -11.96
CA ILE A 262 14.50 -10.47 -12.86
C ILE A 262 14.66 -9.14 -13.59
N TYR A 263 13.56 -8.55 -14.06
CA TYR A 263 13.59 -7.23 -14.70
C TYR A 263 14.03 -6.12 -13.73
N LEU A 264 13.48 -6.07 -12.52
CA LEU A 264 13.83 -5.11 -11.48
C LEU A 264 15.27 -5.29 -10.99
N THR A 265 15.72 -6.53 -10.76
CA THR A 265 17.11 -6.84 -10.38
C THR A 265 18.06 -6.43 -11.49
N ASN A 266 17.77 -6.74 -12.76
CA ASN A 266 18.60 -6.32 -13.88
C ASN A 266 18.62 -4.79 -14.06
N ARG A 267 17.51 -4.10 -13.77
CA ARG A 267 17.42 -2.63 -13.87
C ARG A 267 18.11 -1.93 -12.70
N LEU A 268 17.97 -2.44 -11.48
CA LEU A 268 18.62 -1.91 -10.28
C LEU A 268 20.13 -2.20 -10.31
N VAL A 269 20.55 -3.42 -10.67
CA VAL A 269 21.96 -3.80 -10.82
C VAL A 269 22.60 -3.12 -12.03
N GLY A 270 21.89 -2.97 -13.15
CA GLY A 270 22.38 -2.23 -14.32
C GLY A 270 22.61 -0.73 -14.04
N ASN A 271 21.75 -0.10 -13.23
CA ASN A 271 21.94 1.29 -12.79
C ASN A 271 23.07 1.43 -11.74
N LEU A 272 23.27 0.43 -10.88
CA LEU A 272 24.40 0.39 -9.94
C LEU A 272 25.75 0.15 -10.65
N MET A 273 25.82 -0.78 -11.61
CA MET A 273 27.03 -1.07 -12.38
C MET A 273 27.44 0.08 -13.30
N SER A 274 26.48 0.79 -13.91
CA SER A 274 26.77 1.97 -14.76
C SER A 274 27.20 3.22 -13.98
N SER A 275 26.92 3.28 -12.67
CA SER A 275 27.45 4.33 -11.78
C SER A 275 28.83 3.99 -11.20
N LEU A 276 29.21 2.70 -11.15
CA LEU A 276 30.53 2.22 -10.74
C LEU A 276 31.53 2.10 -11.89
N SER A 277 31.07 2.15 -13.15
CA SER A 277 31.93 2.03 -14.35
C SER A 277 32.43 3.35 -14.91
N LYS A 278 32.26 4.48 -14.21
CA LYS A 278 32.96 5.72 -14.59
C LYS A 278 34.40 5.64 -14.11
N PRO A 279 35.41 5.69 -15.00
CA PRO A 279 36.79 5.75 -14.56
C PRO A 279 36.98 7.06 -13.77
N LEU A 280 37.53 6.96 -12.56
CA LEU A 280 38.13 8.09 -11.88
C LEU A 280 39.27 8.58 -12.76
N THR A 281 39.02 9.60 -13.57
CA THR A 281 40.08 10.31 -14.27
C THR A 281 40.88 11.10 -13.26
N ASN A 282 42.14 10.70 -13.10
CA ASN A 282 43.20 11.44 -12.44
C ASN A 282 43.27 12.88 -12.97
N ALA A 283 43.13 13.84 -12.08
CA ALA A 283 43.70 15.17 -12.25
C ALA A 283 44.25 15.65 -10.89
N THR A 284 45.59 15.60 -10.79
CA THR A 284 46.48 16.53 -10.05
C THR A 284 46.19 16.72 -8.55
N VAL A 285 46.92 16.08 -7.62
CA VAL A 285 48.32 16.35 -7.22
C VAL A 285 48.64 17.85 -7.05
N ASN A 286 48.83 18.21 -5.78
CA ASN A 286 49.54 19.35 -5.18
C ASN A 286 48.88 20.74 -5.19
N SER A 287 48.43 21.17 -4.00
CA SER A 287 49.23 22.11 -3.20
C SER A 287 48.86 22.02 -1.72
N GLU A 288 49.92 21.81 -0.92
CA GLU A 288 50.20 22.43 0.38
C GLU A 288 49.15 22.25 1.49
N GLY A 289 49.38 21.44 2.52
CA GLY A 289 50.54 21.56 3.40
C GLY A 289 50.15 22.33 4.65
N LYS A 290 49.50 21.67 5.62
CA LYS A 290 49.64 22.03 7.04
C LYS A 290 49.31 20.86 7.96
N GLN A 291 50.42 20.34 8.44
CA GLN A 291 50.68 19.37 9.49
C GLN A 291 50.20 19.91 10.85
N HIS A 292 49.42 19.12 11.60
CA HIS A 292 49.35 19.09 13.06
C HIS A 292 48.60 17.78 13.41
N ARG A 293 49.28 16.67 13.72
CA ARG A 293 49.72 16.23 15.08
C ARG A 293 48.81 16.77 16.19
N LEU A 294 47.89 15.94 16.70
CA LEU A 294 48.05 15.07 17.88
C LEU A 294 48.11 15.86 19.18
N GLU A 295 47.04 15.83 19.97
CA GLU A 295 46.92 15.17 21.29
C GLU A 295 45.79 15.79 22.14
N ARG A 296 45.06 14.89 22.83
CA ARG A 296 44.30 15.04 24.09
C ARG A 296 43.20 16.11 24.20
#